data_AF-A0A963DSX2-F1
#
_entry.id   AF-A0A963DSX2-F1
#
_cell.length_a   1.000
_cell.length_b   1.000
_cell.length_c   1.000
_cell.angle_alpha   90.00
_cell.angle_beta   90.00
_cell.angle_gamma   90.00
#
_symmetry.space_group_name_H-M   'P 1'
#
loop_
_entity.id
_entity.type
_entity.pdbx_description
1 polymer ?
#
loop_
_entity_poly.entity_id
_entity_poly.type
_entity_poly.pdbx_seq_one_letter_code
_entity_poly.pdbx_strand_id
1 'polypeptide(L)'
;MIVLDTNVVSEAMKPAPDVTVIAWLNDLAAGSRKNKRDLSLSGLLESFENRILPFETDAARHYSDLAEAAKQSGPGFPTPDGYIAAIVAWRCFIVAT
;
A
#
# COMPACT_ATOMS: atom_id res chain seq x y z
N MET A 1 -0.99 9.25 -6.51
CA MET A 1 -1.61 8.58 -5.34
C MET A 1 -0.62 7.54 -4.83
N ILE A 2 -0.60 7.27 -3.53
CA ILE A 2 0.30 6.27 -2.92
C ILE A 2 -0.54 5.07 -2.44
N VAL A 3 -0.08 3.86 -2.72
CA VAL A 3 -0.60 2.60 -2.14
C VAL A 3 0.31 2.21 -1.00
N LEU A 4 -0.25 1.95 0.18
CA LEU A 4 0.51 1.43 1.30
C LEU A 4 0.62 -0.08 1.17
N ASP A 5 1.84 -0.60 1.24
CA ASP A 5 2.08 -2.03 1.35
C ASP A 5 1.78 -2.51 2.79
N THR A 6 1.59 -3.81 2.92
CA THR A 6 1.45 -4.57 4.16
C THR A 6 2.58 -4.24 5.13
N ASN A 7 3.82 -4.07 4.64
CA ASN A 7 4.97 -3.74 5.48
C ASN A 7 4.76 -2.41 6.23
N VAL A 8 4.35 -1.36 5.53
CA VAL A 8 4.10 -0.03 6.11
C VAL A 8 2.93 -0.06 7.10
N VAL A 9 1.86 -0.77 6.76
CA VAL A 9 0.71 -0.95 7.67
C VAL A 9 1.13 -1.74 8.92
N SER A 10 1.90 -2.81 8.75
CA SER A 10 2.37 -3.66 9.85
C SER A 10 3.36 -2.93 10.77
N GLU A 11 4.20 -2.05 10.24
CA GLU A 11 5.11 -1.21 11.01
C GLU A 11 4.33 -0.31 11.98
N ALA A 12 3.27 0.33 11.49
CA ALA A 12 2.37 1.14 12.31
C ALA A 12 1.61 0.32 13.38
N MET A 13 1.54 -1.01 13.22
CA MET A 13 0.90 -1.93 14.17
C MET A 13 1.86 -2.50 15.24
N LYS A 14 3.17 -2.27 15.13
CA LYS A 14 4.13 -2.78 16.12
C LYS A 14 3.92 -2.12 17.49
N PRO A 15 4.21 -2.82 18.61
CA PRO A 15 4.15 -2.22 19.95
C PRO A 15 5.05 -0.99 20.12
N ALA A 16 6.15 -0.95 19.37
CA ALA A 16 7.04 0.21 19.25
C ALA A 16 7.27 0.46 17.75
N PRO A 17 6.44 1.30 17.10
CA PRO A 17 6.55 1.59 15.69
C PRO A 17 7.70 2.57 15.40
N ASP A 18 8.25 2.53 14.19
CA ASP A 18 9.22 3.54 13.73
C ASP A 18 8.59 4.94 13.70
N VAL A 19 9.21 5.87 14.44
CA VAL A 19 8.73 7.25 14.59
C VAL A 19 8.67 7.99 13.24
N THR A 20 9.58 7.67 12.33
CA THR A 20 9.64 8.25 10.98
C THR A 20 8.46 7.80 10.14
N VAL A 21 8.11 6.52 10.22
CA VAL A 21 6.96 5.94 9.50
C VAL A 21 5.65 6.56 10.03
N ILE A 22 5.50 6.67 11.35
CA ILE A 22 4.34 7.31 11.97
C ILE A 22 4.24 8.80 11.60
N ALA A 23 5.36 9.53 11.62
CA ALA A 23 5.38 10.93 11.21
C ALA A 23 4.96 11.11 9.74
N TRP A 24 5.48 10.27 8.84
CA TRP A 24 5.10 10.29 7.43
C TRP A 24 3.63 9.93 7.19
N LEU A 25 3.09 8.93 7.90
CA LEU A 25 1.66 8.58 7.84
C LEU A 25 0.77 9.74 8.35
N ASN A 26 1.22 10.45 9.39
CA ASN A 26 0.52 11.62 9.91
C ASN A 26 0.44 12.75 8.87
N ASP A 27 1.53 13.01 8.16
CA ASP A 27 1.58 14.03 7.11
C ASP A 27 0.65 13.69 5.93
N LEU A 28 0.57 12.41 5.55
CA LEU A 28 -0.38 11.92 4.55
C LEU A 28 -1.84 12.09 5.00
N ALA A 29 -2.12 11.84 6.27
CA ALA A 29 -3.46 11.96 6.84
C ALA A 29 -3.90 13.42 7.06
N ALA A 30 -2.95 14.34 7.31
CA ALA A 30 -3.23 15.75 7.60
C ALA A 30 -3.96 16.50 6.46
N GLY A 31 -3.90 16.00 5.22
CA GLY A 31 -4.68 16.51 4.10
C GLY A 31 -6.19 16.21 4.17
N SER A 32 -6.60 15.25 4.99
CA SER A 32 -8.00 14.96 5.28
C SER A 32 -8.45 15.81 6.47
N ARG A 33 -9.42 16.70 6.25
CA ARG A 33 -9.93 17.74 7.19
C ARG A 33 -10.51 17.25 8.54
N LYS A 34 -10.14 16.07 9.03
CA LYS A 34 -10.59 15.52 10.31
C LYS A 34 -9.40 15.29 11.24
N ASN A 35 -9.15 16.31 12.06
CA ASN A 35 -8.55 16.29 13.39
C ASN A 35 -7.27 15.45 13.58
N LYS A 36 -6.18 16.19 13.80
CA LYS A 36 -4.96 15.80 14.53
C LYS A 36 -5.32 15.01 15.80
N ARG A 37 -5.50 13.70 15.66
CA ARG A 37 -5.59 12.73 16.73
C ARG A 37 -4.42 11.78 16.51
N ASP A 38 -3.87 11.33 17.62
CA ASP A 38 -2.94 10.21 17.68
C ASP A 38 -3.37 9.15 16.66
N LEU A 39 -2.46 8.70 15.80
CA LEU A 39 -2.73 7.67 14.78
C LEU A 39 -3.05 6.36 15.51
N SER A 40 -4.28 6.23 16.00
CA SER A 40 -4.79 4.95 16.47
C SER A 40 -5.07 4.07 15.26
N LEU A 41 -4.82 2.77 15.39
CA LEU A 41 -5.06 1.78 14.34
C LEU A 41 -6.47 1.90 13.75
N SER A 42 -7.48 2.13 14.62
CA SER A 42 -8.86 2.35 14.21
C SER A 42 -9.01 3.62 13.37
N GLY A 43 -8.37 4.72 13.75
CA GLY A 43 -8.40 5.97 12.97
C GLY A 43 -7.70 5.86 11.62
N LEU A 44 -6.60 5.08 11.55
CA LEU A 44 -5.93 4.80 10.29
C LEU A 44 -6.82 3.96 9.35
N LEU A 45 -7.44 2.90 9.87
CA LEU A 45 -8.36 2.05 9.09
C LEU A 45 -9.60 2.82 8.62
N GLU A 46 -10.21 3.63 9.48
CA GLU A 46 -11.31 4.53 9.10
C GLU A 46 -10.90 5.50 7.99
N SER A 47 -9.65 5.96 8.00
CA SER A 47 -9.16 6.82 6.93
C SER A 47 -9.18 6.13 5.55
N PHE A 48 -9.10 4.81 5.48
CA PHE A 48 -9.13 4.07 4.22
C PHE A 48 -10.53 3.82 3.68
N GLU A 49 -11.58 4.33 4.33
CA GLU A 49 -12.95 4.26 3.81
C GLU A 49 -12.99 4.83 2.38
N ASN A 50 -13.43 4.02 1.41
CA ASN A 50 -13.44 4.29 -0.04
C ASN A 50 -12.06 4.43 -0.73
N ARG A 51 -10.97 4.05 -0.06
CA ARG A 51 -9.60 4.06 -0.60
C ARG A 51 -8.96 2.67 -0.65
N ILE A 52 -9.74 1.62 -0.38
CA ILE A 52 -9.33 0.22 -0.58
C ILE A 52 -9.50 -0.11 -2.06
N LEU A 53 -8.40 -0.49 -2.71
CA LEU A 53 -8.38 -0.80 -4.13
C LEU A 53 -8.68 -2.29 -4.35
N PRO A 54 -9.74 -2.65 -5.10
CA PRO A 54 -9.98 -4.03 -5.48
C PRO A 54 -8.96 -4.50 -6.53
N PHE A 55 -8.64 -5.79 -6.50
CA PHE A 55 -7.89 -6.43 -7.57
C PHE A 55 -8.86 -6.84 -8.70
N GLU A 56 -8.96 -5.97 -9.71
CA GLU A 56 -9.87 -6.15 -10.85
C GLU A 56 -9.17 -6.82 -12.05
N THR A 57 -9.93 -7.15 -13.09
CA THR A 57 -9.43 -7.81 -14.31
C THR A 57 -8.32 -7.00 -15.01
N ASP A 58 -8.38 -5.67 -14.99
CA ASP A 58 -7.32 -4.85 -15.59
C ASP A 58 -6.01 -4.91 -14.78
N ALA A 59 -6.09 -4.96 -13.45
CA ALA A 59 -4.92 -5.25 -12.62
C ALA A 59 -4.38 -6.66 -12.93
N ALA A 60 -5.26 -7.66 -13.10
CA ALA A 60 -4.85 -9.03 -13.44
C ALA A 60 -4.08 -9.12 -14.77
N ARG A 61 -4.38 -8.27 -15.76
CA ARG A 61 -3.60 -8.20 -17.02
C ARG A 61 -2.18 -7.74 -16.75
N HIS A 62 -2.01 -6.66 -15.98
CA HIS A 62 -0.68 -6.17 -15.63
C HIS A 62 0.09 -7.13 -14.72
N TYR A 63 -0.60 -7.88 -13.85
CA TYR A 63 0.01 -8.98 -13.11
C TYR A 63 0.63 -10.01 -14.06
N SER A 64 -0.06 -10.36 -15.16
CA SER A 64 0.47 -11.32 -16.15
C SER A 64 1.76 -10.81 -16.76
N ASP A 65 1.78 -9.55 -17.22
CA ASP A 65 2.97 -8.94 -17.84
C ASP A 65 4.15 -8.89 -16.86
N LEU A 66 3.90 -8.49 -15.61
CA LEU A 66 4.91 -8.44 -14.55
C LEU A 66 5.43 -9.84 -14.18
N ALA A 67 4.54 -10.82 -14.07
CA ALA A 67 4.91 -12.20 -13.75
C ALA A 67 5.74 -12.83 -14.88
N GLU A 68 5.44 -12.54 -16.14
CA GLU A 68 6.22 -12.97 -17.30
C GLU A 68 7.61 -12.34 -17.33
N ALA A 69 7.71 -11.04 -17.08
CA ALA A 69 8.99 -10.34 -16.98
C ALA A 69 9.85 -10.87 -15.81
N ALA A 70 9.22 -11.13 -14.66
CA ALA A 70 9.90 -11.67 -13.48
C ALA A 70 10.42 -13.10 -13.70
N LYS A 71 9.66 -13.97 -14.38
CA LYS A 71 10.08 -15.33 -14.77
C LYS A 71 11.38 -15.34 -15.57
N GLN A 72 11.61 -14.32 -16.41
CA GLN A 72 12.83 -14.20 -17.21
C GLN A 72 14.04 -13.75 -16.37
N SER A 73 13.80 -13.15 -15.19
CA SER A 73 14.80 -12.46 -14.39
C SER A 73 15.19 -13.19 -13.10
N GLY A 74 14.50 -14.27 -12.72
CA GLY A 74 14.84 -15.08 -11.55
C GLY A 74 13.64 -15.71 -10.83
N PRO A 75 13.83 -16.24 -9.61
CA PRO A 75 12.85 -17.12 -8.94
C PRO A 75 11.70 -16.39 -8.22
N GLY A 76 11.55 -15.07 -8.37
CA GLY A 76 10.68 -14.28 -7.50
C GLY A 76 9.64 -13.46 -8.24
N PHE A 77 8.37 -13.84 -8.10
CA PHE A 77 7.24 -12.91 -8.14
C PHE A 77 6.23 -13.33 -7.07
N PRO A 78 6.48 -12.99 -5.79
CA PRO A 78 5.61 -13.38 -4.69
C PRO A 78 4.17 -12.94 -4.97
N THR A 79 3.21 -13.85 -4.80
CA THR A 79 1.81 -13.59 -5.12
C THR A 79 1.24 -12.34 -4.42
N PRO A 80 1.50 -12.08 -3.12
CA PRO A 80 1.00 -10.87 -2.46
C PRO A 80 1.55 -9.58 -3.07
N ASP A 81 2.89 -9.48 -3.19
CA ASP A 81 3.58 -8.31 -3.74
C ASP A 81 3.18 -8.07 -5.20
N GLY A 82 2.97 -9.16 -5.95
CA GLY A 82 2.54 -9.12 -7.33
C GLY A 82 1.15 -8.47 -7.50
N TYR A 83 0.21 -8.70 -6.57
CA TYR A 83 -1.10 -8.05 -6.62
C TYR A 83 -1.00 -6.54 -6.39
N ILE A 84 -0.17 -6.12 -5.44
CA ILE A 84 0.08 -4.71 -5.15
C ILE A 84 0.76 -4.05 -6.36
N ALA A 85 1.82 -4.66 -6.88
CA ALA A 85 2.55 -4.18 -8.05
C ALA A 85 1.63 -4.03 -9.28
N ALA A 86 0.73 -4.99 -9.50
CA ALA A 86 -0.22 -4.96 -10.60
C ALA A 86 -1.23 -3.80 -10.49
N ILE A 87 -1.80 -3.56 -9.31
CA ILE A 87 -2.69 -2.42 -9.06
C ILE A 87 -1.96 -1.09 -9.28
N VAL A 88 -0.74 -1.00 -8.76
CA VAL A 88 0.11 0.20 -8.85
C VAL A 88 0.48 0.51 -10.29
N ALA A 89 0.88 -0.51 -11.06
CA ALA A 89 1.17 -0.38 -12.48
C ALA A 89 -0.08 0.08 -13.26
N TRP A 90 -1.25 -0.50 -12.97
CA TRP A 90 -2.48 -0.19 -13.69
C TRP A 90 -2.96 1.23 -13.43
N ARG A 91 -2.91 1.67 -12.17
CA ARG A 91 -3.40 2.99 -11.76
C ARG A 91 -2.34 4.08 -11.85
N CYS A 92 -1.11 3.76 -12.28
CA CYS A 92 0.05 4.65 -12.27
C CYS A 92 0.30 5.28 -10.88
N PHE A 93 0.19 4.47 -9.83
CA PHE A 93 0.42 4.90 -8.46
C PHE A 93 1.87 4.65 -8.04
N ILE A 94 2.22 5.07 -6.82
CA ILE A 94 3.50 4.76 -6.18
C ILE A 94 3.20 3.81 -5.02
N VAL A 95 4.05 2.80 -4.79
CA VAL A 95 3.96 1.94 -3.61
C VAL A 95 4.89 2.44 -2.51
N ALA A 96 4.42 2.44 -1.27
CA ALA A 96 5.26 2.60 -0.08
C ALA A 96 5.48 1.21 0.53
N THR A 97 6.74 0.75 0.54
CA THR A 97 7.17 -0.59 1.01
C THR A 97 8.19 -0.49 2.13
#